data_AF-A0A2P6PD06-F1
#
_entry.id   AF-A0A2P6PD06-F1
#
_cell.length_a   1.000
_cell.length_b   1.000
_cell.length_c   1.000
_cell.angle_alpha   90.00
_cell.angle_beta   90.00
_cell.angle_gamma   90.00
#
_symmetry.space_group_name_H-M   'P 1'
#
loop_
_entity.id
_entity.type
_entity.pdbx_description
1 polymer ?
#
loop_
_entity_poly.entity_id
_entity_poly.type
_entity_poly.pdbx_seq_one_letter_code
_entity_poly.pdbx_strand_id
1 'polypeptide(L)'
;MQKPKPLKSLWRSSKIRPSHLVLLFSTQSPNGSLTIGFSKDGSIPAVGNAVIENKLLSESVLESIIGKQGVSPEARKCVATRLSELLKESDDCVAGNGEVKEAEVKA
;
A
#
# COMPACT_ATOMS: atom_id res chain seq x y z
N MET A 1 11.55 26.16 -8.21
CA MET A 1 10.36 25.29 -8.10
C MET A 1 10.27 24.41 -9.34
N GLN A 2 10.59 23.12 -9.26
CA GLN A 2 10.46 22.19 -10.40
C GLN A 2 8.98 21.80 -10.56
N LYS A 3 8.40 21.99 -11.74
CA LYS A 3 7.01 21.60 -12.02
C LYS A 3 6.90 20.06 -11.97
N PRO A 4 5.83 19.50 -11.37
CA PRO A 4 5.63 18.05 -11.33
C PRO A 4 5.52 17.51 -12.76
N LYS A 5 6.29 16.46 -13.07
CA LYS A 5 6.25 15.83 -14.40
C LYS A 5 4.97 15.02 -14.53
N PRO A 6 4.21 15.13 -15.64
CA PRO A 6 2.98 14.38 -15.83
C PRO A 6 3.27 12.89 -15.91
N LEU A 7 2.41 12.07 -15.30
CA LEU A 7 2.55 10.60 -15.26
C LEU A 7 2.92 10.02 -16.64
N LYS A 8 2.20 10.40 -17.69
CA LYS A 8 2.43 9.93 -19.07
C LYS A 8 3.87 10.15 -19.58
N SER A 9 4.55 11.22 -19.16
CA SER A 9 5.94 11.46 -19.58
C SER A 9 6.92 10.56 -18.84
N LEU A 10 6.63 10.18 -17.59
CA LEU A 10 7.41 9.21 -16.83
C LEU A 10 7.42 7.83 -17.51
N TRP A 11 6.25 7.38 -17.96
CA TRP A 11 6.09 6.12 -18.70
C TRP A 11 6.79 6.16 -20.06
N ARG A 12 6.66 7.27 -20.81
CA ARG A 12 7.35 7.44 -22.10
C ARG A 12 8.87 7.48 -21.97
N SER A 13 9.38 8.03 -20.88
CA SER A 13 10.82 8.11 -20.63
C SER A 13 11.40 6.76 -20.21
N SER A 14 10.58 5.87 -19.65
CA SER A 14 11.01 4.54 -19.22
C SER A 14 10.83 3.54 -20.36
N LYS A 15 11.94 3.15 -20.98
CA LYS A 15 11.93 2.16 -22.06
C LYS A 15 11.74 0.77 -21.47
N ILE A 16 10.49 0.36 -21.27
CA ILE A 16 10.13 -1.00 -20.83
C ILE A 16 10.46 -1.95 -21.98
N ARG A 17 11.64 -2.58 -21.93
CA ARG A 17 12.06 -3.55 -22.94
C ARG A 17 11.51 -4.93 -22.56
N PRO A 18 10.95 -5.70 -23.50
CA PRO A 18 10.38 -7.03 -23.22
C PRO A 18 11.37 -8.05 -22.62
N SER A 19 12.69 -7.80 -22.73
CA SER A 19 13.74 -8.73 -22.29
C SER A 19 14.22 -8.53 -20.85
N HIS A 20 13.74 -7.50 -20.13
CA HIS A 20 14.09 -7.26 -18.73
C HIS A 20 12.81 -6.95 -17.95
N LEU A 21 12.55 -7.72 -16.90
CA LEU A 21 11.38 -7.56 -16.04
C LEU A 21 11.47 -6.22 -15.30
N VAL A 22 10.98 -5.14 -15.91
CA VAL A 22 10.93 -3.83 -15.24
C VAL A 22 9.73 -3.84 -14.31
N LEU A 23 9.96 -4.03 -13.01
CA LEU A 23 8.91 -3.90 -11.99
C LEU A 23 8.69 -2.42 -11.69
N LEU A 24 7.43 -2.00 -11.81
CA LEU A 24 6.97 -0.69 -11.33
C LEU A 24 6.53 -0.81 -9.89
N PHE A 25 7.16 -0.04 -9.01
CA PHE A 25 6.75 0.11 -7.62
C PHE A 25 5.96 1.40 -7.47
N SER A 26 4.74 1.28 -6.97
CA SER A 26 3.88 2.42 -6.66
C SER A 26 3.71 2.51 -5.15
N THR A 27 4.31 3.52 -4.52
CA THR A 27 4.13 3.78 -3.09
C THR A 27 3.09 4.87 -2.92
N GLN A 28 2.05 4.58 -2.15
CA GLN A 28 1.01 5.55 -1.81
C GLN A 28 1.23 6.08 -0.41
N SER A 29 1.32 7.40 -0.31
CA SER A 29 1.36 8.09 0.97
C SER A 29 -0.08 8.33 1.46
N PRO A 30 -0.34 8.21 2.78
CA PRO A 30 -1.63 8.62 3.37
C PRO A 30 -1.95 10.11 3.11
N ASN A 31 -0.93 10.92 2.83
CA ASN A 31 -1.10 12.33 2.45
C ASN A 31 -1.60 12.52 1.00
N GLY A 32 -1.80 11.45 0.24
CA GLY A 32 -2.32 11.50 -1.14
C GLY A 32 -1.25 11.71 -2.21
N SER A 33 -0.02 11.29 -1.96
CA SER A 33 1.05 11.32 -2.96
C SER A 33 1.35 9.92 -3.51
N LEU A 34 1.67 9.85 -4.80
CA LEU A 34 2.06 8.64 -5.51
C LEU A 34 3.53 8.72 -5.89
N THR A 35 4.35 7.86 -5.29
CA THR A 35 5.75 7.70 -5.65
C THR A 35 5.91 6.52 -6.61
N ILE A 36 6.59 6.74 -7.73
CA ILE A 36 6.83 5.70 -8.74
C ILE A 36 8.31 5.39 -8.81
N GLY A 37 8.65 4.12 -8.61
CA GLY A 37 9.99 3.57 -8.78
C GLY A 37 10.03 2.53 -9.90
N PHE A 38 11.17 2.41 -10.57
CA PHE A 38 11.43 1.37 -11.55
C PHE A 38 12.59 0.51 -11.07
N SER A 39 12.43 -0.80 -11.15
CA SER A 39 13.51 -1.75 -10.84
C SER A 39 13.75 -2.68 -12.02
N LYS A 40 15.01 -2.97 -12.31
CA LYS A 40 15.41 -3.94 -13.34
C LYS A 40 15.53 -5.37 -12.81
N ASP A 41 15.71 -5.51 -11.50
CA ASP A 41 16.13 -6.76 -10.84
C ASP A 41 15.11 -7.21 -9.78
N GLY A 42 13.91 -6.62 -9.80
CA GLY A 42 12.83 -6.92 -8.87
C GLY A 42 13.01 -6.38 -7.44
N SER A 43 14.13 -5.73 -7.14
CA SER A 43 14.38 -5.07 -5.86
C SER A 43 13.56 -3.78 -5.71
N ILE A 44 13.13 -3.47 -4.49
CA ILE A 44 12.47 -2.19 -4.19
C ILE A 44 13.54 -1.08 -4.24
N PRO A 45 13.37 -0.04 -5.08
CA PRO A 45 14.34 1.05 -5.17
C PRO A 45 14.31 1.90 -3.89
N ALA A 46 15.49 2.23 -3.37
CA ALA A 46 15.63 3.05 -2.15
C ALA A 46 15.08 4.48 -2.31
N VAL A 47 15.09 5.01 -3.55
CA VAL A 47 14.56 6.33 -3.89
C VAL A 47 13.60 6.19 -5.06
N GLY A 48 12.41 6.77 -4.93
CA GLY A 48 11.43 6.84 -6.01
C GLY A 48 11.90 7.73 -7.15
N ASN A 49 11.63 7.33 -8.39
CA ASN A 49 12.02 8.08 -9.59
C ASN A 49 11.22 9.39 -9.74
N ALA A 50 9.97 9.39 -9.27
CA ALA A 50 9.12 10.58 -9.25
C ALA A 50 8.09 10.50 -8.13
N VAL A 51 7.77 11.65 -7.57
CA VAL A 51 6.66 11.85 -6.63
C VAL A 51 5.59 12.70 -7.31
N ILE A 52 4.36 12.21 -7.31
CA ILE A 52 3.19 12.88 -7.87
C ILE A 52 2.26 13.22 -6.72
N GLU A 53 2.18 14.50 -6.40
CA GLU A 53 1.29 15.05 -5.36
C GLU A 53 -0.14 15.19 -5.90
N ASN A 54 -0.88 14.07 -5.95
CA ASN A 54 -2.28 14.06 -6.37
C ASN A 54 -3.04 12.86 -5.79
N LYS A 55 -3.91 13.16 -4.81
CA LYS A 55 -4.68 12.16 -4.07
C LYS A 55 -5.61 11.34 -4.97
N LEU A 56 -6.31 11.98 -5.90
CA LEU A 56 -7.25 11.30 -6.79
C LEU A 56 -6.51 10.32 -7.70
N LEU A 57 -5.34 10.71 -8.23
CA LEU A 57 -4.52 9.84 -9.06
C LEU A 57 -3.92 8.68 -8.25
N SER A 58 -3.46 8.92 -7.02
CA SER A 58 -2.95 7.85 -6.17
C SER A 58 -4.04 6.81 -5.91
N GLU A 59 -5.23 7.24 -5.46
CA GLU A 59 -6.34 6.33 -5.17
C GLU A 59 -6.81 5.59 -6.42
N SER A 60 -6.94 6.29 -7.55
CA SER A 60 -7.35 5.70 -8.83
C SER A 60 -6.39 4.60 -9.31
N VAL A 61 -5.09 4.71 -9.03
CA VAL A 61 -4.12 3.67 -9.40
C VAL A 61 -4.33 2.40 -8.59
N LEU A 62 -4.57 2.49 -7.27
CA LEU A 62 -4.86 1.30 -6.45
C LEU A 62 -6.23 0.72 -6.80
N GLU A 63 -7.23 1.59 -7.00
CA GLU A 63 -8.58 1.21 -7.42
C GLU A 63 -8.57 0.50 -8.78
N SER A 64 -7.72 0.93 -9.72
CA SER A 64 -7.56 0.26 -11.01
C SER A 64 -7.04 -1.18 -10.88
N ILE A 65 -6.36 -1.54 -9.79
CA ILE A 65 -5.81 -2.89 -9.60
C ILE A 65 -6.79 -3.76 -8.81
N ILE A 66 -7.18 -3.32 -7.62
CA ILE A 66 -7.98 -4.10 -6.66
C ILE A 66 -9.35 -3.48 -6.33
N GLY A 67 -9.73 -2.38 -6.97
CA GLY A 67 -11.04 -1.78 -6.80
C GLY A 67 -12.17 -2.63 -7.38
N LYS A 68 -13.39 -2.09 -7.38
CA LYS A 68 -14.58 -2.82 -7.86
C LYS A 68 -14.41 -3.30 -9.31
N GLN A 69 -13.92 -2.41 -10.17
CA GLN A 69 -13.60 -2.67 -11.59
C GLN A 69 -12.09 -2.89 -11.80
N GLY A 70 -11.39 -3.40 -10.77
CA GLY A 70 -9.95 -3.61 -10.83
C GLY A 70 -9.55 -4.70 -11.82
N VAL A 71 -8.37 -4.55 -12.43
CA VAL A 71 -7.86 -5.47 -13.46
C VAL A 71 -7.36 -6.81 -12.91
N SER A 72 -7.16 -6.93 -11.59
CA SER A 72 -6.65 -8.16 -10.95
C SER A 72 -7.61 -8.67 -9.87
N PRO A 73 -8.60 -9.51 -10.24
CA PRO A 73 -9.50 -10.15 -9.29
C PRO A 73 -8.77 -11.04 -8.27
N GLU A 74 -7.69 -11.70 -8.69
CA GLU A 74 -6.88 -12.59 -7.85
C GLU A 74 -6.12 -11.82 -6.77
N ALA A 75 -5.49 -10.69 -7.12
CA ALA A 75 -4.84 -9.82 -6.14
C ALA A 75 -5.85 -9.29 -5.11
N ARG A 76 -7.04 -8.86 -5.56
CA ARG A 76 -8.11 -8.41 -4.68
C ARG A 76 -8.53 -9.50 -3.68
N LYS A 77 -8.73 -10.74 -4.14
CA LYS A 77 -9.07 -11.88 -3.28
C LYS A 77 -7.95 -12.18 -2.28
N CYS A 78 -6.69 -12.22 -2.74
CA CYS A 78 -5.52 -12.46 -1.89
C CYS A 78 -5.41 -11.44 -0.75
N VAL A 79 -5.56 -10.15 -1.07
CA VAL A 79 -5.55 -9.07 -0.07
C VAL A 79 -6.71 -9.23 0.92
N ALA A 80 -7.93 -9.48 0.45
CA ALA A 80 -9.09 -9.62 1.32
C ALA A 80 -8.96 -10.80 2.31
N THR A 81 -8.51 -11.96 1.83
CA THR A 81 -8.32 -13.15 2.68
C THR A 81 -7.26 -12.90 3.75
N ARG A 82 -6.06 -12.44 3.34
CA ARG A 82 -4.94 -12.25 4.27
C ARG A 82 -5.21 -11.16 5.32
N LEU A 83 -5.90 -10.07 4.93
CA LEU A 83 -6.30 -9.04 5.88
C LEU A 83 -7.38 -9.55 6.84
N SER A 84 -8.34 -10.35 6.36
CA SER A 84 -9.36 -10.93 7.24
C SER A 84 -8.77 -11.88 8.27
N GLU A 85 -7.73 -12.64 7.92
CA GLU A 85 -7.01 -13.52 8.86
C GLU A 85 -6.22 -12.70 9.87
N LEU A 86 -5.44 -11.72 9.40
CA LEU A 86 -4.62 -10.85 10.25
C LEU A 86 -5.45 -10.10 11.31
N LEU A 87 -6.63 -9.60 10.92
CA LEU A 87 -7.50 -8.85 11.83
C LEU A 87 -8.20 -9.74 12.87
N LYS A 88 -8.44 -11.01 12.56
CA LYS A 88 -9.00 -11.97 13.53
C LYS A 88 -7.97 -12.33 14.60
N GLU A 89 -6.71 -12.49 14.20
CA GLU A 89 -5.61 -12.86 15.10
C GLU A 89 -5.27 -11.74 16.12
N SER A 90 -5.58 -10.48 15.79
CA SER A 90 -5.39 -9.34 16.70
C SER A 90 -6.43 -9.21 17.81
N ASP A 91 -7.59 -9.86 17.72
CA ASP A 91 -8.64 -9.78 18.73
C ASP A 91 -8.37 -10.73 19.93
N ASP A 92 -7.52 -11.74 19.75
CA ASP A 92 -7.24 -12.78 20.76
C ASP A 92 -6.19 -12.36 21.83
N CYS A 93 -5.66 -11.13 21.76
CA CYS A 93 -4.63 -10.62 22.67
C CYS A 93 -5.17 -9.76 23.84
N VAL A 94 -6.47 -9.46 23.92
CA VAL A 94 -7.06 -8.66 25.01
C VAL A 94 -7.77 -9.56 26.02
N ALA A 95 -7.01 -10.40 26.72
CA ALA A 95 -7.50 -11.15 27.88
C ALA A 95 -6.44 -11.15 29.00
N GLY A 96 -6.07 -9.97 29.47
CA GLY A 96 -5.33 -9.75 30.71
C GLY A 96 -6.15 -8.90 31.67
N ASN A 97 -7.20 -9.46 32.27
CA ASN A 97 -8.00 -8.78 33.28
C ASN A 97 -7.30 -8.91 34.63
N GLY A 98 -6.80 -7.80 35.19
CA GLY A 98 -6.31 -7.73 36.55
C GLY A 98 -7.46 -7.83 37.54
N GLU A 99 -7.53 -8.92 38.30
CA GLU A 99 -8.36 -9.01 39.51
C GLU A 99 -7.79 -8.04 40.57
N VAL A 100 -8.48 -6.93 40.82
CA VAL A 100 -8.31 -6.16 42.05
C VAL A 100 -9.38 -6.65 43.02
N LYS A 101 -8.97 -7.42 44.03
CA LYS A 101 -9.85 -7.83 45.12
C LYS A 101 -10.03 -6.66 46.09
N GLU A 102 -11.22 -6.09 46.08
CA GLU A 102 -11.68 -5.13 47.08
C GLU A 102 -11.81 -5.87 48.43
N ALA A 103 -11.00 -5.46 49.41
CA ALA A 103 -11.06 -5.98 50.76
C ALA A 103 -12.13 -5.21 51.55
N GLU A 104 -13.22 -5.91 51.89
CA GLU A 104 -14.28 -5.44 52.77
C GLU A 104 -13.71 -5.22 54.19
N VAL A 105 -13.65 -3.96 54.63
CA VAL A 105 -13.41 -3.60 56.04
C VAL A 105 -14.77 -3.54 56.73
N LYS A 106 -15.05 -4.51 57.61
CA LYS A 106 -16.17 -4.40 58.55
C LYS A 106 -15.76 -3.56 59.76
N ALA A 107 -16.57 -2.55 60.04
CA ALA A 107 -16.53 -1.73 61.25
C ALA A 107 -17.09 -2.49 62.47
#